data_AF-A0A4V1WLW1-F1
#
_entry.id   AF-A0A4V1WLW1-F1
#
_cell.length_a   1.000
_cell.length_b   1.000
_cell.length_c   1.000
_cell.angle_alpha   90.00
_cell.angle_beta   90.00
_cell.angle_gamma   90.00
#
_symmetry.space_group_name_H-M   'P 1'
#
loop_
_entity.id
_entity.type
_entity.pdbx_description
1 polymer ?
#
loop_
_entity_poly.entity_id
_entity_poly.type
_entity_poly.pdbx_seq_one_letter_code
_entity_poly.pdbx_strand_id
1 'polypeptide(L)'
;MRAKLLLLGQMTDEPCFNQLRTIEQLGYVVFSGPSFHDIWSGYRILIQSEKDCRYLEGRIENFLNTFEQTLNDMSNEDFESHKRAMINKRLAKLKNLSSEDNRFWNHIYSDSYDFLQADVDAATLEKLTKKDMVDFYNHYISTSSSQRSKLSVHLQAQAKAKEPSLDERKTAAATALKIILAEHKITANDEAFQARIQDVSSKDAIPDAVATHLTDDLKVDKEVANKVLDEAKAALGVAD
;
A
#
# COMPACT_ATOMS: atom_id res chain seq x y z
N MET A 1 -18.43 -11.61 -2.58
CA MET A 1 -17.30 -11.00 -3.32
C MET A 1 -17.17 -9.50 -3.01
N ARG A 2 -18.16 -8.66 -3.36
CA ARG A 2 -18.13 -7.19 -3.15
C ARG A 2 -17.74 -6.74 -1.73
N ALA A 3 -18.37 -7.27 -0.68
CA ALA A 3 -18.02 -6.94 0.70
C ALA A 3 -16.55 -7.25 1.05
N LYS A 4 -16.00 -8.36 0.54
CA LYS A 4 -14.58 -8.72 0.73
C LYS A 4 -13.64 -7.73 0.02
N LEU A 5 -13.97 -7.33 -1.21
CA LEU A 5 -13.21 -6.31 -1.94
C LEU A 5 -13.23 -4.93 -1.27
N LEU A 6 -14.39 -4.53 -0.73
CA LEU A 6 -14.52 -3.29 0.04
C LEU A 6 -13.66 -3.32 1.30
N LEU A 7 -13.70 -4.43 2.04
CA LEU A 7 -12.91 -4.59 3.25
C LEU A 7 -11.41 -4.65 2.94
N LEU A 8 -11.01 -5.34 1.87
CA LEU A 8 -9.63 -5.30 1.39
C LEU A 8 -9.19 -3.86 1.11
N GLY A 9 -9.98 -3.11 0.34
CA GLY A 9 -9.73 -1.70 0.07
C GLY A 9 -9.51 -0.89 1.36
N GLN A 10 -10.39 -1.04 2.35
CA GLN A 10 -10.27 -0.36 3.65
C GLN A 10 -8.99 -0.72 4.42
N MET A 11 -8.52 -1.96 4.33
CA MET A 11 -7.30 -2.39 5.02
C MET A 11 -6.03 -1.99 4.26
N THR A 12 -6.08 -1.87 2.94
CA THR A 12 -4.92 -1.56 2.11
C THR A 12 -4.75 -0.08 1.79
N ASP A 13 -5.79 0.75 1.98
CA ASP A 13 -5.79 2.15 1.55
C ASP A 13 -4.58 2.93 2.10
N GLU A 14 -4.45 2.95 3.43
CA GLU A 14 -3.35 3.63 4.11
C GLU A 14 -2.00 2.91 3.91
N PRO A 15 -1.87 1.58 4.08
CA PRO A 15 -0.59 0.90 3.88
C PRO A 15 -0.04 1.00 2.45
N CYS A 16 -0.92 0.93 1.44
CA CYS A 16 -0.51 1.05 0.05
C CYS A 16 -0.03 2.47 -0.25
N PHE A 17 -0.74 3.47 0.25
CA PHE A 17 -0.32 4.86 0.09
C PHE A 17 1.00 5.08 0.82
N ASN A 18 1.11 4.69 2.08
CA ASN A 18 2.32 4.88 2.86
C ASN A 18 3.54 4.22 2.21
N GLN A 19 3.45 2.93 1.86
CA GLN A 19 4.56 2.20 1.24
C GLN A 19 4.96 2.81 -0.12
N LEU A 20 4.02 2.92 -1.06
CA LEU A 20 4.35 3.25 -2.45
C LEU A 20 4.51 4.76 -2.69
N ARG A 21 3.82 5.59 -1.91
CA ARG A 21 3.87 7.06 -2.04
C ARG A 21 4.84 7.72 -1.06
N THR A 22 4.75 7.37 0.22
CA THR A 22 5.45 8.09 1.29
C THR A 22 6.87 7.58 1.45
N ILE A 23 7.04 6.26 1.56
CA ILE A 23 8.33 5.60 1.77
C ILE A 23 9.09 5.48 0.44
N GLU A 24 8.51 4.81 -0.56
CA GLU A 24 9.18 4.54 -1.83
C GLU A 24 9.13 5.70 -2.83
N GLN A 25 8.33 6.72 -2.55
CA GLN A 25 8.24 7.95 -3.35
C GLN A 25 8.04 7.67 -4.85
N LEU A 26 7.27 6.63 -5.20
CA LEU A 26 7.17 6.17 -6.59
C LEU A 26 6.47 7.18 -7.50
N GLY A 27 5.62 8.05 -6.99
CA GLY A 27 4.98 9.08 -7.80
C GLY A 27 3.94 9.86 -7.02
N TYR A 28 3.44 10.98 -7.54
CA TYR A 28 2.48 11.81 -6.83
C TYR A 28 1.11 11.14 -6.66
N VAL A 29 0.66 10.44 -7.72
CA VAL A 29 -0.63 9.76 -7.74
C VAL A 29 -0.40 8.28 -7.46
N VAL A 30 -0.80 7.86 -6.26
CA VAL A 30 -0.91 6.45 -5.87
C VAL A 30 -2.32 6.24 -5.35
N PHE A 31 -3.04 5.30 -5.92
CA PHE A 31 -4.38 4.93 -5.50
C PHE A 31 -4.49 3.41 -5.42
N SER A 32 -5.19 2.93 -4.39
CA SER A 32 -5.58 1.53 -4.29
C SER A 32 -7.05 1.40 -3.89
N GLY A 33 -7.73 0.37 -4.36
CA GLY A 33 -9.10 0.14 -3.96
C GLY A 33 -9.86 -0.85 -4.84
N PRO A 34 -11.11 -1.13 -4.47
CA PRO A 34 -11.97 -2.00 -5.25
C PRO A 34 -12.44 -1.31 -6.54
N SER A 35 -12.54 -2.09 -7.61
CA SER A 35 -13.16 -1.70 -8.88
C SER A 35 -14.37 -2.60 -9.11
N PHE A 36 -15.51 -1.99 -9.42
CA PHE A 36 -16.76 -2.69 -9.70
C PHE A 36 -17.23 -2.33 -11.10
N HIS A 37 -17.44 -3.35 -11.92
CA HIS A 37 -18.01 -3.27 -13.25
C HIS A 37 -19.12 -4.31 -13.38
N ASP A 38 -19.98 -4.18 -14.38
CA ASP A 38 -21.17 -5.03 -14.51
C ASP A 38 -20.83 -6.53 -14.64
N ILE A 39 -19.70 -6.83 -15.28
CA ILE A 39 -19.27 -8.21 -15.58
C ILE A 39 -18.10 -8.70 -14.71
N TRP A 40 -17.39 -7.80 -14.04
CA TRP A 40 -16.24 -8.18 -13.21
C TRP A 40 -16.04 -7.21 -12.05
N SER A 41 -15.42 -7.71 -10.98
CA SER A 41 -14.98 -6.89 -9.86
C SER A 41 -13.59 -7.32 -9.46
N GLY A 42 -12.80 -6.39 -8.95
CA GLY A 42 -11.41 -6.66 -8.62
C GLY A 42 -10.83 -5.61 -7.70
N TYR A 43 -9.56 -5.79 -7.37
CA TYR A 43 -8.77 -4.82 -6.64
C TYR A 43 -7.76 -4.19 -7.61
N ARG A 44 -7.64 -2.86 -7.56
CA ARG A 44 -6.83 -2.08 -8.49
C ARG A 44 -5.84 -1.25 -7.70
N ILE A 45 -4.60 -1.20 -8.19
CA ILE A 45 -3.59 -0.20 -7.81
C ILE A 45 -3.27 0.63 -9.06
N LEU A 46 -3.20 1.95 -8.90
CA LEU A 46 -2.84 2.91 -9.95
C LEU A 46 -1.68 3.75 -9.44
N ILE A 47 -0.61 3.80 -10.23
CA ILE A 47 0.56 4.65 -9.97
C ILE A 47 0.83 5.49 -11.21
N GLN A 48 1.01 6.80 -11.03
CA GLN A 48 1.59 7.69 -12.03
C GLN A 48 2.98 8.10 -11.58
N SER A 49 3.99 7.74 -12.37
CA SER A 49 5.39 7.83 -12.01
C SER A 49 6.26 8.19 -13.21
N GLU A 50 7.46 8.71 -12.94
CA GLU A 50 8.56 8.83 -13.92
C GLU A 50 9.40 7.55 -14.02
N LYS A 51 9.19 6.57 -13.13
CA LYS A 51 9.90 5.28 -13.12
C LYS A 51 9.35 4.35 -14.19
N ASP A 52 10.18 3.36 -14.56
CA ASP A 52 9.79 2.32 -15.52
C ASP A 52 8.60 1.49 -15.00
N CYS A 53 7.67 1.14 -15.89
CA CYS A 53 6.46 0.42 -15.51
C CYS A 53 6.74 -0.98 -14.95
N ARG A 54 7.78 -1.69 -15.42
CA ARG A 54 8.13 -3.02 -14.87
C ARG A 54 8.65 -2.90 -13.45
N TYR A 55 9.46 -1.87 -13.18
CA TYR A 55 9.90 -1.57 -11.82
C TYR A 55 8.70 -1.34 -10.89
N LEU A 56 7.75 -0.48 -11.30
CA LEU A 56 6.53 -0.22 -10.52
C LEU A 56 5.69 -1.48 -10.30
N GLU A 57 5.57 -2.33 -11.31
CA GLU A 57 4.85 -3.59 -11.21
C GLU A 57 5.50 -4.50 -10.16
N GLY A 58 6.83 -4.59 -10.13
CA GLY A 58 7.57 -5.32 -9.09
C GLY A 58 7.33 -4.75 -7.69
N ARG A 59 7.29 -3.42 -7.54
CA ARG A 59 6.99 -2.77 -6.26
C ARG A 59 5.56 -3.05 -5.77
N ILE A 60 4.60 -3.08 -6.69
CA ILE A 60 3.22 -3.49 -6.39
C ILE A 60 3.16 -4.94 -5.91
N GLU A 61 3.86 -5.86 -6.58
CA GLU A 61 3.90 -7.27 -6.15
C GLU A 61 4.53 -7.43 -4.77
N ASN A 62 5.61 -6.69 -4.50
CA ASN A 62 6.23 -6.67 -3.17
C ASN A 62 5.25 -6.17 -2.10
N PHE A 63 4.55 -5.06 -2.35
CA PHE A 63 3.53 -4.55 -1.43
C PHE A 63 2.45 -5.60 -1.15
N LEU A 64 1.96 -6.30 -2.16
CA LEU A 64 0.95 -7.36 -1.98
C LEU A 64 1.50 -8.50 -1.11
N ASN A 65 2.72 -8.97 -1.36
CA ASN A 65 3.35 -10.00 -0.52
C ASN A 65 3.54 -9.56 0.93
N THR A 66 3.99 -8.32 1.16
CA THR A 66 4.11 -7.77 2.51
C THR A 66 2.75 -7.66 3.19
N PHE A 67 1.73 -7.19 2.47
CA PHE A 67 0.38 -7.06 3.01
C PHE A 67 -0.26 -8.42 3.32
N GLU A 68 0.07 -9.48 2.57
CA GLU A 68 -0.37 -10.84 2.90
C GLU A 68 0.08 -11.26 4.31
N GLN A 69 1.34 -10.98 4.65
CA GLN A 69 1.87 -11.21 6.00
C GLN A 69 1.15 -10.33 7.02
N THR A 70 1.01 -9.03 6.74
CA THR A 70 0.28 -8.10 7.61
C THR A 70 -1.15 -8.59 7.89
N LEU A 71 -1.87 -9.09 6.88
CA LEU A 71 -3.21 -9.63 7.05
C LEU A 71 -3.22 -10.91 7.92
N ASN A 72 -2.23 -11.78 7.75
CA ASN A 72 -2.10 -12.99 8.56
C ASN A 72 -1.77 -12.67 10.03
N ASP A 73 -0.95 -11.65 10.29
CA ASP A 73 -0.51 -11.27 11.63
C ASP A 73 -1.45 -10.27 12.32
N MET A 74 -2.34 -9.61 11.57
CA MET A 74 -3.29 -8.62 12.06
C MET A 74 -4.09 -9.16 13.25
N SER A 75 -4.19 -8.38 14.33
CA SER A 75 -5.00 -8.78 15.47
C SER A 75 -6.49 -8.83 15.10
N ASN A 76 -7.28 -9.64 15.82
CA ASN A 76 -8.73 -9.64 15.62
C ASN A 76 -9.34 -8.27 15.96
N GLU A 77 -8.75 -7.52 16.89
CA GLU A 77 -9.23 -6.19 17.26
C GLU A 77 -9.04 -5.18 16.12
N ASP A 78 -7.87 -5.17 15.48
CA ASP A 78 -7.58 -4.30 14.33
C ASP A 78 -8.47 -4.66 13.14
N PHE A 79 -8.64 -5.96 12.87
CA PHE A 79 -9.56 -6.43 11.84
C PHE A 79 -11.00 -5.94 12.06
N GLU A 80 -11.51 -6.09 13.29
CA GLU A 80 -12.84 -5.60 13.66
C GLU A 80 -12.95 -4.07 13.60
N SER A 81 -11.84 -3.35 13.83
CA SER A 81 -11.78 -1.90 13.63
C SER A 81 -11.97 -1.52 12.15
N HIS A 82 -11.23 -2.16 11.23
CA HIS A 82 -11.40 -1.94 9.79
C HIS A 82 -12.82 -2.31 9.32
N LYS A 83 -13.36 -3.44 9.80
CA LYS A 83 -14.73 -3.87 9.48
C LYS A 83 -15.76 -2.82 9.92
N ARG A 84 -15.68 -2.35 11.17
CA ARG A 84 -16.58 -1.30 11.69
C ARG A 84 -16.43 0.01 10.92
N ALA A 85 -15.21 0.43 10.59
CA ALA A 85 -14.96 1.62 9.79
C ALA A 85 -15.64 1.53 8.42
N MET A 86 -15.54 0.38 7.75
CA MET A 86 -16.17 0.16 6.46
C MET A 86 -17.70 0.12 6.56
N ILE A 87 -18.26 -0.56 7.57
CA ILE A 87 -19.72 -0.57 7.82
C ILE A 87 -20.24 0.86 8.04
N ASN A 88 -19.57 1.65 8.88
CA ASN A 88 -19.94 3.04 9.14
C ASN A 88 -19.88 3.88 7.85
N LYS A 89 -18.88 3.68 7.00
CA LYS A 89 -18.77 4.37 5.71
C LYS A 89 -19.91 3.98 4.75
N ARG A 90 -20.42 2.75 4.82
CA ARG A 90 -21.57 2.31 4.00
C ARG A 90 -22.90 2.86 4.48
N LEU A 91 -23.10 2.91 5.79
CA LEU A 91 -24.33 3.38 6.43
C LEU A 91 -24.34 4.88 6.72
N ALA A 92 -23.28 5.59 6.31
CA ALA A 92 -23.17 7.02 6.51
C ALA A 92 -24.36 7.75 5.86
N LYS A 93 -24.99 8.63 6.65
CA LYS A 93 -26.06 9.49 6.13
C LYS A 93 -25.51 10.40 5.05
N LEU A 94 -26.26 10.50 3.96
CA LEU A 94 -25.94 11.38 2.85
C LEU A 94 -26.11 12.84 3.31
N LYS A 95 -25.15 13.68 2.93
CA LYS A 95 -25.06 15.06 3.45
C LYS A 95 -25.96 16.04 2.69
N ASN A 96 -26.40 15.69 1.49
CA ASN A 96 -27.19 16.56 0.61
C ASN A 96 -27.94 15.74 -0.44
N LEU A 97 -28.95 16.37 -1.06
CA LEU A 97 -29.80 15.75 -2.07
C LEU A 97 -29.00 15.23 -3.28
N SER A 98 -27.99 15.96 -3.74
CA SER A 98 -27.15 15.51 -4.85
C SER A 98 -26.42 14.19 -4.55
N SER A 99 -26.04 13.93 -3.30
CA SER A 99 -25.45 12.66 -2.89
C SER A 99 -26.48 11.51 -2.90
N GLU A 100 -27.74 11.82 -2.60
CA GLU A 100 -28.86 10.87 -2.66
C GLU A 100 -29.29 10.57 -4.09
N ASP A 101 -29.43 11.62 -4.90
CA ASP A 101 -29.68 11.51 -6.33
C ASP A 101 -28.60 10.63 -6.98
N ASN A 102 -27.31 10.90 -6.72
CA ASN A 102 -26.22 10.09 -7.27
C ASN A 102 -26.26 8.63 -6.76
N ARG A 103 -26.64 8.38 -5.50
CA ARG A 103 -26.75 7.02 -4.97
C ARG A 103 -27.82 6.22 -5.73
N PHE A 104 -28.99 6.80 -5.98
CA PHE A 104 -30.05 6.13 -6.74
C PHE A 104 -29.75 6.07 -8.24
N TRP A 105 -29.25 7.16 -8.80
CA TRP A 105 -29.02 7.29 -10.24
C TRP A 105 -28.01 6.28 -10.76
N ASN A 106 -26.96 5.97 -10.00
CA ASN A 106 -26.01 4.92 -10.36
C ASN A 106 -26.69 3.55 -10.52
N HIS A 107 -27.70 3.22 -9.70
CA HIS A 107 -28.44 1.96 -9.80
C HIS A 107 -29.44 1.95 -10.96
N ILE A 108 -30.05 3.10 -11.27
CA ILE A 108 -30.95 3.25 -12.42
C ILE A 108 -30.15 3.16 -13.72
N TYR A 109 -29.07 3.92 -13.82
CA TYR A 109 -28.24 4.00 -15.03
C TYR A 109 -27.57 2.67 -15.38
N SER A 110 -27.21 1.87 -14.37
CA SER A 110 -26.63 0.52 -14.57
C SER A 110 -27.68 -0.58 -14.75
N ASP A 111 -28.98 -0.24 -14.74
CA ASP A 111 -30.10 -1.20 -14.73
C ASP A 111 -30.02 -2.24 -13.59
N SER A 112 -29.27 -1.95 -12.52
CA SER A 112 -29.12 -2.87 -11.38
C SER A 112 -30.26 -2.75 -10.37
N TYR A 113 -30.85 -1.55 -10.25
CA TYR A 113 -31.94 -1.23 -9.32
C TYR A 113 -31.71 -1.70 -7.85
N ASP A 114 -30.44 -1.87 -7.45
CA ASP A 114 -30.02 -2.37 -6.13
C ASP A 114 -29.97 -1.22 -5.10
N PHE A 115 -31.13 -0.64 -4.79
CA PHE A 115 -31.20 0.54 -3.91
C PHE A 115 -30.81 0.26 -2.45
N LEU A 116 -30.89 -1.00 -2.02
CA LEU A 116 -30.52 -1.48 -0.68
C LEU A 116 -29.05 -1.94 -0.60
N GLN A 117 -28.26 -1.69 -1.66
CA GLN A 117 -26.90 -2.20 -1.78
C GLN A 117 -26.03 -1.91 -0.55
N ALA A 118 -26.10 -0.70 0.00
CA ALA A 118 -25.28 -0.34 1.15
C ALA A 118 -25.68 -1.07 2.43
N ASP A 119 -26.97 -1.29 2.64
CA ASP A 119 -27.50 -2.02 3.79
C ASP A 119 -27.16 -3.50 3.69
N VAL A 120 -27.31 -4.10 2.50
CA VAL A 120 -26.91 -5.48 2.22
C VAL A 120 -25.40 -5.66 2.38
N ASP A 121 -24.60 -4.72 1.90
CA ASP A 121 -23.15 -4.78 2.06
C ASP A 121 -22.73 -4.64 3.51
N ALA A 122 -23.34 -3.75 4.29
CA ALA A 122 -23.09 -3.62 5.72
C ALA A 122 -23.42 -4.92 6.48
N ALA A 123 -24.60 -5.50 6.23
CA ALA A 123 -25.03 -6.76 6.83
C ALA A 123 -24.14 -7.95 6.41
N THR A 124 -23.60 -7.90 5.19
CA THR A 124 -22.64 -8.92 4.71
C THR A 124 -21.28 -8.74 5.37
N LEU A 125 -20.78 -7.50 5.46
CA LEU A 125 -19.53 -7.16 6.12
C LEU A 125 -19.54 -7.63 7.57
N GLU A 126 -20.62 -7.39 8.32
CA GLU A 126 -20.76 -7.77 9.74
C GLU A 126 -20.45 -9.26 10.00
N LYS A 127 -20.86 -10.12 9.07
CA LYS A 127 -20.69 -11.58 9.13
C LYS A 127 -19.29 -12.06 8.72
N LEU A 128 -18.46 -11.21 8.11
CA LEU A 128 -17.13 -11.59 7.68
C LEU A 128 -16.19 -11.78 8.86
N THR A 129 -15.41 -12.86 8.79
CA THR A 129 -14.32 -13.16 9.71
C THR A 129 -12.97 -12.84 9.09
N LYS A 130 -11.93 -12.71 9.92
CA LYS A 130 -10.54 -12.59 9.45
C LYS A 130 -10.16 -13.77 8.56
N LYS A 131 -10.57 -14.99 8.92
CA LYS A 131 -10.33 -16.20 8.13
C LYS A 131 -10.92 -16.09 6.72
N ASP A 132 -12.15 -15.57 6.59
CA ASP A 132 -12.78 -15.37 5.28
C ASP A 132 -11.99 -14.42 4.38
N MET A 133 -11.29 -13.45 4.97
CA MET A 133 -10.45 -12.48 4.27
C MET A 133 -9.10 -13.05 3.91
N VAL A 134 -8.47 -13.83 4.79
CA VAL A 134 -7.23 -14.57 4.48
C VAL A 134 -7.47 -15.55 3.33
N ASP A 135 -8.51 -16.38 3.44
CA ASP A 135 -8.83 -17.37 2.39
C ASP A 135 -9.15 -16.68 1.05
N PHE A 136 -9.82 -15.53 1.09
CA PHE A 136 -10.08 -14.69 -0.10
C PHE A 136 -8.80 -14.10 -0.69
N TYR A 137 -7.92 -13.55 0.14
CA TYR A 137 -6.67 -12.95 -0.29
C TYR A 137 -5.76 -14.00 -0.95
N ASN A 138 -5.57 -15.14 -0.28
CA ASN A 138 -4.73 -16.23 -0.76
C ASN A 138 -5.25 -16.82 -2.07
N HIS A 139 -6.57 -16.81 -2.31
CA HIS A 139 -7.13 -17.33 -3.54
C HIS A 139 -7.05 -16.32 -4.70
N TYR A 140 -7.46 -15.06 -4.48
CA TYR A 140 -7.68 -14.11 -5.58
C TYR A 140 -6.58 -13.05 -5.76
N ILE A 141 -5.80 -12.75 -4.72
CA ILE A 141 -4.90 -11.58 -4.69
C ILE A 141 -3.42 -11.99 -4.57
N SER A 142 -3.11 -12.98 -3.72
CA SER A 142 -1.73 -13.42 -3.44
C SER A 142 -0.98 -13.73 -4.72
N THR A 143 0.26 -13.26 -4.80
CA THR A 143 1.12 -13.43 -5.98
C THR A 143 1.49 -14.90 -6.23
N SER A 144 1.39 -15.73 -5.20
CA SER A 144 1.63 -17.17 -5.24
C SER A 144 0.42 -18.01 -5.71
N SER A 145 -0.76 -17.39 -5.81
CA SER A 145 -1.99 -18.11 -6.15
C SER A 145 -2.06 -18.48 -7.62
N SER A 146 -2.34 -19.76 -7.92
CA SER A 146 -2.63 -20.22 -9.27
C SER A 146 -3.99 -19.75 -9.81
N GLN A 147 -4.85 -19.21 -8.95
CA GLN A 147 -6.20 -18.72 -9.30
C GLN A 147 -6.24 -17.19 -9.48
N ARG A 148 -5.12 -16.51 -9.22
CA ARG A 148 -5.01 -15.06 -9.40
C ARG A 148 -5.15 -14.71 -10.88
N SER A 149 -6.05 -13.76 -11.15
CA SER A 149 -6.19 -13.13 -12.47
C SER A 149 -5.63 -11.71 -12.41
N LYS A 150 -4.58 -11.44 -13.18
CA LYS A 150 -3.88 -10.15 -13.21
C LYS A 150 -3.93 -9.52 -14.60
N LEU A 151 -4.23 -8.22 -14.65
CA LEU A 151 -4.10 -7.38 -15.84
C LEU A 151 -3.26 -6.15 -15.48
N SER A 152 -2.20 -5.89 -16.24
CA SER A 152 -1.33 -4.72 -16.10
C SER A 152 -1.40 -3.87 -17.36
N VAL A 153 -1.68 -2.58 -17.22
CA VAL A 153 -1.70 -1.61 -18.34
C VAL A 153 -0.56 -0.63 -18.14
N HIS A 154 0.43 -0.66 -19.05
CA HIS A 154 1.63 0.18 -18.97
C HIS A 154 1.54 1.35 -19.95
N LEU A 155 1.50 2.56 -19.42
CA LEU A 155 1.56 3.79 -20.21
C LEU A 155 2.99 4.36 -20.12
N GLN A 156 3.75 4.21 -21.20
CA GLN A 156 5.15 4.63 -21.24
C GLN A 156 5.27 6.13 -21.49
N ALA A 157 6.07 6.80 -20.66
CA ALA A 157 6.42 8.20 -20.85
C ALA A 157 7.26 8.35 -22.14
N GLN A 158 7.01 9.42 -22.90
CA GLN A 158 7.81 9.75 -24.09
C GLN A 158 9.18 10.33 -23.72
N ALA A 159 9.26 11.01 -22.57
CA ALA A 159 10.50 11.56 -22.06
C ALA A 159 11.31 10.48 -21.33
N LYS A 160 12.63 10.48 -21.49
CA LYS A 160 13.51 9.68 -20.65
C LYS A 160 13.46 10.22 -19.22
N ALA A 161 13.27 9.31 -18.26
CA ALA A 161 13.36 9.63 -16.84
C ALA A 161 14.73 10.29 -16.55
N LYS A 162 14.71 11.42 -15.85
CA LYS A 162 15.94 12.02 -15.33
C LYS A 162 16.49 11.07 -14.27
N GLU A 163 17.73 10.61 -14.43
CA GLU A 163 18.37 9.87 -13.35
C GLU A 163 18.58 10.80 -12.15
N PRO A 164 18.11 10.42 -10.96
CA PRO A 164 18.28 11.24 -9.78
C PRO A 164 19.77 11.32 -9.43
N SER A 165 20.22 12.52 -9.05
CA SER A 165 21.59 12.75 -8.59
C SER A 165 21.87 11.96 -7.30
N LEU A 166 23.15 11.81 -6.97
CA LEU A 166 23.54 11.15 -5.72
C LEU A 166 22.94 11.88 -4.50
N ASP A 167 22.91 13.22 -4.51
CA ASP A 167 22.35 14.02 -3.41
C ASP A 167 20.82 13.89 -3.30
N GLU A 168 20.11 13.81 -4.44
CA GLU A 168 18.68 13.52 -4.47
C GLU A 168 18.40 12.13 -3.85
N ARG A 169 19.23 11.12 -4.17
CA ARG A 169 19.14 9.77 -3.58
C ARG A 169 19.42 9.76 -2.08
N LYS A 170 20.46 10.46 -1.62
CA LYS A 170 20.79 10.61 -0.18
C LYS A 170 19.65 11.26 0.60
N THR A 171 19.04 12.29 0.02
CA THR A 171 17.91 13.00 0.65
C THR A 171 16.67 12.11 0.75
N ALA A 172 16.37 11.36 -0.32
CA ALA A 172 15.30 10.37 -0.31
C ALA A 172 15.57 9.27 0.73
N ALA A 173 16.81 8.78 0.82
CA ALA A 173 17.24 7.80 1.82
C ALA A 173 16.93 8.24 3.24
N ALA A 174 17.36 9.45 3.59
CA ALA A 174 17.16 10.00 4.93
C ALA A 174 15.69 10.23 5.25
N THR A 175 14.91 10.67 4.26
CA THR A 175 13.48 10.87 4.43
C THR A 175 12.76 9.54 4.68
N ALA A 176 13.04 8.53 3.85
CA ALA A 176 12.44 7.20 3.99
C ALA A 176 12.82 6.54 5.32
N LEU A 177 14.11 6.54 5.67
CA LEU A 177 14.58 5.94 6.92
C LEU A 177 13.94 6.59 8.15
N LYS A 178 13.79 7.92 8.16
CA LYS A 178 13.13 8.63 9.25
C LYS A 178 11.68 8.19 9.44
N ILE A 179 10.96 7.98 8.36
CA ILE A 179 9.55 7.54 8.38
C ILE A 179 9.47 6.10 8.90
N ILE A 180 10.29 5.21 8.35
CA ILE A 180 10.34 3.79 8.77
C ILE A 180 10.70 3.67 10.26
N LEU A 181 11.71 4.42 10.74
CA LEU A 181 12.10 4.39 12.15
C LEU A 181 10.98 4.89 13.08
N ALA A 182 10.23 5.91 12.66
CA ALA A 182 9.08 6.41 13.41
C ALA A 182 7.96 5.36 13.50
N GLU A 183 7.68 4.61 12.42
CA GLU A 183 6.69 3.53 12.41
C GLU A 183 7.06 2.39 13.35
N HIS A 184 8.35 2.02 13.38
CA HIS A 184 8.88 1.04 14.32
C HIS A 184 9.05 1.58 15.75
N LYS A 185 8.64 2.84 16.01
CA LYS A 185 8.79 3.53 17.31
C LYS A 185 10.23 3.58 17.80
N ILE A 186 11.20 3.62 16.88
CA ILE A 186 12.62 3.72 17.17
C ILE A 186 12.98 5.21 17.23
N THR A 187 13.49 5.65 18.39
CA THR A 187 13.94 7.04 18.55
C THR A 187 15.34 7.16 17.96
N ALA A 188 15.47 7.87 16.84
CA ALA A 188 16.72 8.02 16.13
C ALA A 188 17.34 9.41 16.33
N ASN A 189 18.68 9.46 16.42
CA ASN A 189 19.41 10.72 16.33
C ASN A 189 19.70 11.01 14.85
N ASP A 190 18.94 11.94 14.28
CA ASP A 190 19.03 12.34 12.86
C ASP A 190 20.46 12.78 12.48
N GLU A 191 21.25 13.33 13.40
CA GLU A 191 22.58 13.87 13.12
C GLU A 191 23.61 12.79 12.73
N ALA A 192 23.57 11.63 13.38
CA ALA A 192 24.52 10.54 13.11
C ALA A 192 24.30 9.92 11.72
N PHE A 193 23.04 9.72 11.34
CA PHE A 193 22.72 9.23 10.00
C PHE A 193 23.05 10.25 8.91
N GLN A 194 22.78 11.54 9.17
CA GLN A 194 23.11 12.60 8.21
C GLN A 194 24.61 12.72 7.96
N ALA A 195 25.45 12.54 8.98
CA ALA A 195 26.90 12.49 8.78
C ALA A 195 27.31 11.31 7.88
N ARG A 196 26.78 10.11 8.16
CA ARG A 196 27.09 8.90 7.36
C ARG A 196 26.61 9.01 5.92
N ILE A 197 25.40 9.50 5.69
CA ILE A 197 24.82 9.61 4.34
C ILE A 197 25.58 10.64 3.50
N GLN A 198 26.12 11.71 4.11
CA GLN A 198 26.94 12.68 3.39
C GLN A 198 28.24 12.07 2.85
N ASP A 199 28.90 11.21 3.62
CA ASP A 199 30.16 10.57 3.26
C ASP A 199 30.03 9.47 2.18
N VAL A 200 28.81 9.06 1.84
CA VAL A 200 28.56 8.04 0.80
C VAL A 200 29.00 8.55 -0.58
N SER A 201 29.91 7.82 -1.23
CA SER A 201 30.50 8.19 -2.53
C SER A 201 29.82 7.54 -3.74
N SER A 202 28.98 6.52 -3.53
CA SER A 202 28.26 5.81 -4.61
C SER A 202 26.84 5.46 -4.19
N LYS A 203 25.94 5.28 -5.17
CA LYS A 203 24.56 4.86 -4.92
C LYS A 203 24.45 3.50 -4.22
N ASP A 204 25.41 2.61 -4.49
CA ASP A 204 25.39 1.22 -4.01
C ASP A 204 25.83 1.12 -2.54
N ALA A 205 26.49 2.15 -2.00
CA ALA A 205 26.91 2.21 -0.60
C ALA A 205 25.85 2.83 0.34
N ILE A 206 24.72 3.32 -0.20
CA ILE A 206 23.62 3.87 0.61
C ILE A 206 23.01 2.80 1.53
N PRO A 207 22.68 1.57 1.06
CA PRO A 207 22.15 0.52 1.92
C PRO A 207 23.12 0.13 3.05
N ASP A 208 24.42 0.11 2.79
CA ASP A 208 25.44 -0.21 3.80
C ASP A 208 25.50 0.86 4.91
N ALA A 209 25.36 2.14 4.54
CA ALA A 209 25.27 3.24 5.50
C ALA A 209 24.02 3.13 6.38
N VAL A 210 22.88 2.71 5.81
CA VAL A 210 21.65 2.42 6.57
C VAL A 210 21.86 1.24 7.51
N ALA A 211 22.40 0.12 7.02
CA ALA A 211 22.65 -1.06 7.84
C ALA A 211 23.56 -0.74 9.04
N THR A 212 24.65 -0.02 8.79
CA THR A 212 25.60 0.40 9.83
C THR A 212 24.93 1.31 10.86
N HIS A 213 24.07 2.24 10.44
CA HIS A 213 23.35 3.11 11.38
C HIS A 213 22.39 2.32 12.28
N LEU A 214 21.68 1.33 11.72
CA LEU A 214 20.76 0.48 12.48
C LEU A 214 21.49 -0.38 13.53
N THR A 215 22.64 -0.96 13.17
CA THR A 215 23.40 -1.86 14.06
C THR A 215 24.29 -1.12 15.05
N ASP A 216 25.02 -0.10 14.60
CA ASP A 216 26.11 0.48 15.39
C ASP A 216 25.61 1.67 16.22
N ASP A 217 24.78 2.53 15.62
CA ASP A 217 24.31 3.75 16.27
C ASP A 217 23.04 3.49 17.09
N LEU A 218 22.05 2.84 16.48
CA LEU A 218 20.74 2.60 17.11
C LEU A 218 20.66 1.29 17.90
N LYS A 219 21.60 0.35 17.65
CA LYS A 219 21.67 -0.96 18.32
C LYS A 219 20.32 -1.69 18.33
N VAL A 220 19.61 -1.61 17.21
CA VAL A 220 18.30 -2.23 17.03
C VAL A 220 18.48 -3.76 17.02
N ASP A 221 17.48 -4.48 17.52
CA ASP A 221 17.46 -5.94 17.43
C ASP A 221 17.63 -6.40 15.97
N LYS A 222 18.33 -7.51 15.77
CA LYS A 222 18.71 -8.02 14.44
C LYS A 222 17.50 -8.26 13.52
N GLU A 223 16.39 -8.75 14.09
CA GLU A 223 15.19 -9.05 13.31
C GLU A 223 14.52 -7.75 12.81
N VAL A 224 14.42 -6.76 13.70
CA VAL A 224 13.85 -5.44 13.37
C VAL A 224 14.79 -4.66 12.44
N ALA A 225 16.10 -4.73 12.64
CA ALA A 225 17.09 -4.07 11.79
C ALA A 225 17.05 -4.61 10.35
N ASN A 226 16.89 -5.92 10.17
CA ASN A 226 16.76 -6.52 8.84
C ASN A 226 15.48 -6.05 8.14
N LYS A 227 14.36 -6.03 8.86
CA LYS A 227 13.09 -5.55 8.31
C LYS A 227 13.17 -4.08 7.87
N VAL A 228 13.71 -3.21 8.72
CA VAL A 228 13.91 -1.79 8.41
C VAL A 228 14.87 -1.60 7.23
N LEU A 229 15.92 -2.42 7.15
CA LEU A 229 16.88 -2.36 6.04
C LEU A 229 16.24 -2.76 4.71
N ASP A 230 15.39 -3.80 4.70
CA ASP A 230 14.69 -4.24 3.49
C ASP A 230 13.69 -3.18 3.02
N GLU A 231 12.95 -2.56 3.94
CA GLU A 231 12.06 -1.42 3.66
C GLU A 231 12.83 -0.20 3.15
N ALA A 232 14.02 0.08 3.71
CA ALA A 232 14.88 1.16 3.24
C ALA A 232 15.45 0.89 1.84
N LYS A 233 15.92 -0.34 1.56
CA LYS A 233 16.39 -0.73 0.21
C LYS A 233 15.29 -0.61 -0.84
N ALA A 234 14.08 -1.04 -0.47
CA ALA A 234 12.87 -0.86 -1.25
C ALA A 234 12.61 0.62 -1.56
N ALA A 235 12.69 1.48 -0.54
CA ALA A 235 12.50 2.92 -0.69
C ALA A 235 13.51 3.58 -1.64
N LEU A 236 14.73 3.05 -1.62
CA LEU A 236 15.87 3.56 -2.39
C LEU A 236 15.91 3.06 -3.83
N GLY A 237 15.08 2.08 -4.19
CA GLY A 237 15.14 1.40 -5.48
C GLY A 237 16.46 0.69 -5.75
N VAL A 238 17.09 0.19 -4.68
CA VAL A 238 18.28 -0.68 -4.72
C VAL A 238 17.97 -2.09 -4.21
N ALA A 239 16.71 -2.39 -3.92
CA ALA A 239 16.25 -3.76 -3.70
C ALA A 239 16.28 -4.51 -5.04
N ASP A 240 16.98 -5.65 -5.05
CA ASP A 240 17.01 -6.61 -6.17
C ASP A 240 15.62 -7.19 -6.47
#